data_AF-G1WH28-F1
#
_entry.id   AF-G1WH28-F1
#
_cell.length_a   1.000
_cell.length_b   1.000
_cell.length_c   1.000
_cell.angle_alpha   90.00
_cell.angle_beta   90.00
_cell.angle_gamma   90.00
#
_symmetry.space_group_name_H-M   'P 1'
#
loop_
_entity.id
_entity.type
_entity.pdbx_description
1 polymer ?
#
loop_
_entity_poly.entity_id
_entity_poly.type
_entity_poly.pdbx_seq_one_letter_code
_entity_poly.pdbx_strand_id
1 'polypeptide(L)'
;MLMRKTMFWISVALAIGVFSIIFVLTEQTPVQTSVLSSAVNEAVVAHHDNGMGDGAEASSSAGPTASLGVISDLGTALLSYASVRKWAHTVELLALGIPVSLAFVFWWGRPRGLLSRVPLSFLLCVFASLFDQTHKLFVPGREFDAGDLLFDLLGYSIAILACFSCERLAWSLIDRRFPKILWLYL
;
A
#
# COMPACT_ATOMS: atom_id res chain seq x y z
N MET A 1 10.71 -25.76 -4.99
CA MET A 1 11.78 -24.80 -4.60
C MET A 1 11.89 -23.63 -5.58
N LEU A 2 11.88 -23.89 -6.90
CA LEU A 2 12.05 -22.85 -7.93
C LEU A 2 10.97 -21.75 -7.90
N MET A 3 9.69 -22.11 -7.73
CA MET A 3 8.57 -21.15 -7.70
C MET A 3 8.64 -20.16 -6.53
N ARG A 4 8.98 -20.62 -5.30
CA ARG A 4 9.15 -19.68 -4.16
C ARG A 4 10.35 -18.76 -4.36
N LYS A 5 11.43 -19.25 -4.98
CA LYS A 5 12.60 -18.44 -5.31
C LYS A 5 12.26 -17.38 -6.36
N THR A 6 11.51 -17.71 -7.41
CA THR A 6 11.08 -16.72 -8.41
C THR A 6 10.15 -15.68 -7.80
N MET A 7 9.15 -16.10 -7.01
CA MET A 7 8.25 -15.17 -6.30
C MET A 7 9.00 -14.25 -5.34
N PHE A 8 10.02 -14.76 -4.63
CA PHE A 8 10.89 -13.95 -3.79
C PHE A 8 11.59 -12.85 -4.59
N TRP A 9 12.25 -13.20 -5.70
CA TRP A 9 12.96 -12.22 -6.52
C TRP A 9 12.02 -11.21 -7.19
N ILE A 10 10.83 -11.64 -7.62
CA ILE A 10 9.79 -10.73 -8.12
C ILE A 10 9.40 -9.73 -7.03
N SER A 11 9.18 -10.20 -5.80
CA SER A 11 8.82 -9.35 -4.66
C SER A 11 9.94 -8.36 -4.30
N VAL A 12 11.19 -8.79 -4.36
CA VAL A 12 12.36 -7.92 -4.12
C VAL A 12 12.48 -6.87 -5.23
N ALA A 13 12.35 -7.27 -6.50
CA ALA A 13 12.39 -6.34 -7.62
C ALA A 13 11.25 -5.30 -7.53
N LEU A 14 10.05 -5.73 -7.14
CA LEU A 14 8.92 -4.84 -6.91
C LEU A 14 9.18 -3.87 -5.74
N ALA A 15 9.74 -4.35 -4.62
CA ALA A 15 10.09 -3.48 -3.49
C ALA A 15 11.12 -2.41 -3.87
N ILE A 16 12.16 -2.80 -4.63
CA ILE A 16 13.17 -1.85 -5.14
C ILE A 16 12.52 -0.84 -6.09
N GLY A 17 11.64 -1.28 -6.99
CA GLY A 17 10.93 -0.42 -7.92
C GLY A 17 10.06 0.61 -7.19
N VAL A 18 9.22 0.16 -6.25
CA VAL A 18 8.38 1.05 -5.44
C VAL A 18 9.23 2.04 -4.65
N PHE A 19 10.30 1.58 -3.99
CA PHE A 19 11.20 2.46 -3.26
C PHE A 19 11.86 3.50 -4.17
N SER A 20 12.30 3.11 -5.36
CA SER A 20 12.88 4.03 -6.34
C SER A 20 11.87 5.09 -6.81
N ILE A 21 10.60 4.70 -6.99
CA ILE A 21 9.53 5.64 -7.35
C ILE A 21 9.30 6.64 -6.21
N ILE A 22 9.23 6.18 -4.96
CA ILE A 22 9.08 7.06 -3.78
C ILE A 22 10.22 8.08 -3.75
N PHE A 23 11.46 7.63 -3.97
CA PHE A 23 12.64 8.48 -4.05
C PHE A 23 12.50 9.61 -5.08
N VAL A 24 12.09 9.26 -6.28
CA VAL A 24 11.88 10.24 -7.37
C VAL A 24 10.73 11.20 -7.04
N LEU A 25 9.65 10.72 -6.41
CA LEU A 25 8.53 11.57 -5.99
C LEU A 25 8.95 12.55 -4.88
N THR A 26 9.81 12.12 -3.95
CA THR A 26 10.37 12.97 -2.88
C THR A 26 11.28 14.06 -3.41
N GLU A 27 11.93 13.85 -4.56
CA GLU A 27 12.75 14.87 -5.25
C GLU A 27 11.92 15.92 -6.01
N GLN A 28 10.66 15.65 -6.33
CA GLN A 28 9.84 16.58 -7.12
C GLN A 28 9.52 17.86 -6.32
N THR A 29 9.83 19.00 -6.93
CA THR A 29 9.39 20.31 -6.40
C THR A 29 7.86 20.43 -6.47
N PRO A 30 7.20 21.22 -5.58
CA PRO A 30 5.74 21.36 -5.52
C PRO A 30 5.06 21.78 -6.84
N VAL A 31 5.83 22.35 -7.77
CA VAL A 31 5.36 22.85 -9.07
C VAL A 31 5.19 21.74 -10.11
N GLN A 32 5.91 20.62 -9.99
CA GLN A 32 5.79 19.47 -10.90
C GLN A 32 4.67 18.52 -10.49
N THR A 33 4.41 18.41 -9.18
CA THR A 33 3.32 17.59 -8.63
C THR A 33 1.94 18.15 -9.02
N SER A 34 1.78 19.47 -9.10
CA SER A 34 0.51 20.09 -9.51
C SER A 34 0.13 19.79 -10.97
N VAL A 35 1.11 19.74 -11.88
CA VAL A 35 0.91 19.39 -13.30
C VAL A 35 0.54 17.91 -13.47
N LEU A 36 1.13 17.02 -12.66
CA LEU A 36 0.78 15.60 -12.67
C LEU A 36 -0.62 15.36 -12.09
N SER A 37 -1.00 16.08 -11.02
CA SER A 37 -2.34 16.03 -10.45
C SER A 37 -3.41 16.55 -11.42
N SER A 38 -3.14 17.62 -12.17
CA SER A 38 -4.08 18.09 -13.21
C SER A 38 -4.22 17.10 -14.35
N ALA A 39 -3.13 16.44 -14.78
CA ALA A 39 -3.16 15.44 -15.84
C ALA A 39 -3.90 14.16 -15.42
N VAL A 40 -3.73 13.71 -14.18
CA VAL A 40 -4.49 12.57 -13.64
C VAL A 40 -5.97 12.92 -13.47
N ASN A 41 -6.28 14.13 -13.01
CA ASN A 41 -7.66 14.62 -12.91
C ASN A 41 -8.35 14.68 -14.28
N GLU A 42 -7.64 15.17 -15.31
CA GLU A 42 -8.13 15.19 -16.69
C GLU A 42 -8.32 13.78 -17.26
N ALA A 43 -7.39 12.86 -17.00
CA ALA A 43 -7.51 11.46 -17.43
C ALA A 43 -8.68 10.74 -16.75
N VAL A 44 -8.94 11.00 -15.46
CA VAL A 44 -10.09 10.46 -14.72
C VAL A 44 -11.41 11.01 -15.26
N VAL A 45 -11.48 12.30 -15.56
CA VAL A 45 -12.67 12.92 -16.18
C VAL A 45 -12.89 12.36 -17.59
N ALA A 46 -11.84 12.22 -18.40
CA ALA A 46 -11.93 11.63 -19.74
C ALA A 46 -12.36 10.15 -19.70
N HIS A 47 -12.00 9.41 -18.65
CA HIS A 47 -12.42 8.02 -18.46
C HIS A 47 -13.85 7.90 -17.91
N HIS A 48 -14.42 8.98 -17.37
CA HIS A 48 -15.80 9.06 -16.90
C HIS A 48 -16.79 9.40 -18.04
N ASP A 49 -16.38 10.19 -19.03
CA ASP A 49 -17.24 10.54 -20.19
C ASP A 49 -17.35 9.44 -21.25
N ASN A 50 -16.39 8.50 -21.31
CA ASN A 50 -16.44 7.37 -22.25
C ASN A 50 -17.45 6.27 -21.87
N GLY A 51 -18.24 6.45 -20.80
CA GLY A 51 -19.26 5.53 -20.34
C GLY A 51 -20.71 5.97 -20.59
N MET A 52 -20.96 7.18 -21.12
CA MET A 52 -22.31 7.74 -21.26
C MET A 52 -22.68 7.95 -22.73
N GLY A 53 -22.90 6.85 -23.44
CA GLY A 53 -23.48 6.82 -24.77
C GLY A 53 -24.76 5.97 -24.79
N ASP A 54 -25.89 6.67 -24.97
CA ASP A 54 -27.22 6.24 -25.41
C ASP A 54 -28.10 5.33 -24.53
N GLY A 55 -29.26 5.88 -24.10
CA GLY A 55 -30.47 5.09 -23.87
C GLY A 55 -31.49 5.62 -22.86
N ALA A 56 -32.45 6.42 -23.35
CA ALA A 56 -33.89 6.45 -23.03
C ALA A 56 -34.42 6.64 -21.59
N GLU A 57 -35.50 7.44 -21.54
CA GLU A 57 -36.33 7.86 -20.41
C GLU A 57 -36.85 6.73 -19.50
N ALA A 58 -36.90 6.97 -18.18
CA ALA A 58 -38.10 6.81 -17.33
C ALA A 58 -37.77 6.84 -15.81
N SER A 59 -38.50 7.71 -15.10
CA SER A 59 -39.16 7.46 -13.81
C SER A 59 -38.36 7.34 -12.50
N SER A 60 -38.70 8.30 -11.62
CA SER A 60 -38.59 8.35 -10.17
C SER A 60 -38.45 7.03 -9.41
N SER A 61 -37.42 6.93 -8.55
CA SER A 61 -37.55 6.39 -7.19
C SER A 61 -36.34 6.77 -6.32
N ALA A 62 -36.60 6.97 -5.04
CA ALA A 62 -35.72 7.55 -4.04
C ALA A 62 -34.64 6.58 -3.49
N GLY A 63 -33.46 7.12 -3.17
CA GLY A 63 -32.38 6.54 -2.35
C GLY A 63 -31.37 5.66 -3.10
N PRO A 64 -30.04 5.71 -2.81
CA PRO A 64 -29.39 6.06 -1.54
C PRO A 64 -28.24 7.09 -1.69
N THR A 65 -28.50 8.38 -1.48
CA THR A 65 -27.48 9.45 -1.50
C THR A 65 -26.87 9.75 -0.12
N ALA A 66 -27.37 9.12 0.95
CA ALA A 66 -26.91 9.38 2.32
C ALA A 66 -25.53 8.76 2.65
N SER A 67 -25.23 7.56 2.12
CA SER A 67 -23.94 6.90 2.38
C SER A 67 -22.80 7.59 1.64
N LEU A 68 -23.03 8.10 0.43
CA LEU A 68 -22.04 8.85 -0.34
C LEU A 68 -21.69 10.18 0.35
N GLY A 69 -22.69 10.87 0.91
CA GLY A 69 -22.52 12.10 1.68
C GLY A 69 -21.72 11.90 2.97
N VAL A 70 -22.00 10.82 3.71
CA VAL A 70 -21.24 10.47 4.93
C VAL A 70 -19.81 10.03 4.60
N ILE A 71 -19.59 9.32 3.49
CA ILE A 71 -18.23 8.96 3.04
C ILE A 71 -17.47 10.20 2.57
N SER A 72 -18.13 11.16 1.91
CA SER A 72 -17.51 12.42 1.55
C SER A 72 -17.20 13.30 2.75
N ASP A 73 -18.09 13.36 3.75
CA ASP A 73 -17.86 14.13 4.98
C ASP A 73 -16.79 13.49 5.88
N LEU A 74 -16.77 12.15 5.95
CA LEU A 74 -15.69 11.43 6.62
C LEU A 74 -14.38 11.60 5.85
N GLY A 75 -14.42 11.56 4.52
CA GLY A 75 -13.28 11.78 3.64
C GLY A 75 -12.68 13.16 3.82
N THR A 76 -13.50 14.22 3.80
CA THR A 76 -13.05 15.61 4.04
C THR A 76 -12.58 15.82 5.48
N ALA A 77 -13.22 15.18 6.47
CA ALA A 77 -12.77 15.22 7.87
C ALA A 77 -11.40 14.52 8.05
N LEU A 78 -11.19 13.36 7.43
CA LEU A 78 -9.91 12.65 7.46
C LEU A 78 -8.81 13.39 6.70
N LEU A 79 -9.15 14.00 5.56
CA LEU A 79 -8.23 14.81 4.75
C LEU A 79 -7.91 16.17 5.40
N SER A 80 -8.78 16.69 6.27
CA SER A 80 -8.49 17.87 7.08
C SER A 80 -7.68 17.52 8.33
N TYR A 81 -7.89 16.33 8.90
CA TYR A 81 -7.13 15.84 10.06
C TYR A 81 -5.64 15.61 9.74
N ALA A 82 -5.35 15.03 8.57
CA ALA A 82 -3.99 14.95 8.05
C ALA A 82 -3.97 15.51 6.63
N SER A 83 -3.07 16.47 6.36
CA SER A 83 -2.92 17.07 5.04
C SER A 83 -2.79 15.99 3.96
N VAL A 84 -3.30 16.24 2.74
CA VAL A 84 -3.19 15.34 1.57
C VAL A 84 -1.81 14.70 1.42
N ARG A 85 -0.75 15.47 1.73
CA ARG A 85 0.66 15.02 1.73
C ARG A 85 0.92 13.82 2.68
N LYS A 86 0.37 13.85 3.90
CA LYS A 86 0.53 12.80 4.92
C LYS A 86 -0.13 11.50 4.49
N TRP A 87 -1.32 11.61 3.90
CA TRP A 87 -2.03 10.46 3.36
C TRP A 87 -1.35 9.88 2.12
N ALA A 88 -0.77 10.72 1.25
CA ALA A 88 0.01 10.25 0.10
C ALA A 88 1.21 9.40 0.54
N HIS A 89 2.03 9.90 1.47
CA HIS A 89 3.13 9.11 2.03
C HIS A 89 2.67 7.84 2.76
N THR A 90 1.54 7.88 3.48
CA THR A 90 0.95 6.68 4.08
C THR A 90 0.68 5.59 3.03
N VAL A 91 0.11 5.97 1.89
CA VAL A 91 -0.20 5.04 0.78
C VAL A 91 1.07 4.55 0.10
N GLU A 92 2.07 5.41 -0.09
CA GLU A 92 3.38 5.06 -0.64
C GLU A 92 4.09 4.00 0.22
N LEU A 93 4.14 4.22 1.54
CA LEU A 93 4.79 3.31 2.48
C LEU A 93 3.99 2.03 2.71
N LEU A 94 2.65 2.07 2.57
CA LEU A 94 1.82 0.88 2.47
C LEU A 94 2.17 0.07 1.21
N ALA A 95 2.27 0.73 0.06
CA ALA A 95 2.63 0.09 -1.21
C ALA A 95 4.04 -0.51 -1.18
N LEU A 96 4.97 0.07 -0.42
CA LEU A 96 6.29 -0.50 -0.15
C LEU A 96 6.25 -1.68 0.83
N GLY A 97 5.43 -1.60 1.87
CA GLY A 97 5.30 -2.63 2.91
C GLY A 97 4.80 -3.97 2.38
N ILE A 98 3.93 -3.98 1.36
CA ILE A 98 3.39 -5.19 0.73
C ILE A 98 4.49 -6.07 0.09
N PRO A 99 5.30 -5.58 -0.88
CA PRO A 99 6.34 -6.38 -1.51
C PRO A 99 7.49 -6.71 -0.55
N VAL A 100 7.79 -5.86 0.45
CA VAL A 100 8.74 -6.20 1.52
C VAL A 100 8.23 -7.39 2.32
N SER A 101 6.97 -7.37 2.75
CA SER A 101 6.35 -8.47 3.52
C SER A 101 6.28 -9.76 2.70
N LEU A 102 5.87 -9.68 1.44
CA LEU A 102 5.83 -10.82 0.52
C LEU A 102 7.22 -11.45 0.28
N ALA A 103 8.28 -10.64 0.23
CA ALA A 103 9.65 -11.16 0.14
C ALA A 103 9.99 -12.01 1.37
N PHE A 104 9.58 -11.61 2.57
CA PHE A 104 9.79 -12.43 3.78
C PHE A 104 8.87 -13.66 3.86
N VAL A 105 7.66 -13.60 3.30
CA VAL A 105 6.77 -14.77 3.17
C VAL A 105 7.39 -15.82 2.23
N PHE A 106 7.88 -15.39 1.07
CA PHE A 106 8.50 -16.28 0.08
C PHE A 106 9.96 -16.63 0.35
N TRP A 107 10.55 -16.10 1.44
CA TRP A 107 11.96 -16.31 1.80
C TRP A 107 12.32 -17.80 1.85
N TRP A 108 13.26 -18.20 0.99
CA TRP A 108 13.63 -19.60 0.78
C TRP A 108 14.64 -20.16 1.82
N GLY A 109 15.28 -19.30 2.62
CA GLY A 109 16.22 -19.74 3.68
C GLY A 109 15.54 -20.49 4.85
N ARG A 110 16.37 -21.06 5.75
CA ARG A 110 15.95 -21.80 6.97
C ARG A 110 14.67 -21.19 7.59
N PRO A 111 13.70 -22.01 8.04
CA PRO A 111 12.42 -21.53 8.52
C PRO A 111 12.62 -20.70 9.78
N ARG A 112 12.81 -19.40 9.62
CA ARG A 112 12.66 -18.44 10.70
C ARG A 112 11.17 -18.36 11.00
N GLY A 113 10.81 -18.50 12.27
CA GLY A 113 9.43 -18.36 12.72
C GLY A 113 8.86 -16.99 12.37
N LEU A 114 7.53 -16.85 12.43
CA LEU A 114 6.83 -15.58 12.19
C LEU A 114 7.44 -14.44 13.04
N LEU A 115 7.87 -14.78 14.26
CA LEU A 115 8.51 -13.89 15.22
C LEU A 115 9.83 -13.27 14.75
N SER A 116 10.49 -13.82 13.73
CA SER A 116 11.66 -13.19 13.13
C SER A 116 11.37 -12.51 11.79
N ARG A 117 10.35 -12.96 11.05
CA ARG A 117 10.01 -12.40 9.72
C ARG A 117 9.33 -11.04 9.84
N VAL A 118 8.36 -10.93 10.73
CA VAL A 118 7.61 -9.70 11.00
C VAL A 118 8.53 -8.55 11.46
N PRO A 119 9.42 -8.72 12.45
CA PRO A 119 10.32 -7.63 12.83
C PRO A 119 11.33 -7.30 11.74
N LEU A 120 11.79 -8.27 10.93
CA LEU A 120 12.70 -7.97 9.82
C LEU A 120 12.02 -7.15 8.71
N SER A 121 10.79 -7.48 8.34
CA SER A 121 10.02 -6.66 7.39
C SER A 121 9.76 -5.28 7.95
N PHE A 122 9.40 -5.19 9.23
CA PHE A 122 9.15 -3.93 9.91
C PHE A 122 10.41 -3.05 9.95
N LEU A 123 11.55 -3.60 10.34
CA LEU A 123 12.82 -2.88 10.37
C LEU A 123 13.22 -2.36 8.99
N LEU A 124 13.06 -3.15 7.93
CA LEU A 124 13.33 -2.66 6.57
C LEU A 124 12.43 -1.50 6.17
N CYS A 125 11.14 -1.54 6.50
CA CYS A 125 10.23 -0.42 6.24
C CYS A 125 10.59 0.82 7.08
N VAL A 126 10.99 0.65 8.34
CA VAL A 126 11.48 1.74 9.19
C VAL A 126 12.72 2.40 8.59
N PHE A 127 13.70 1.60 8.14
CA PHE A 127 14.90 2.13 7.48
C PHE A 127 14.56 2.86 6.18
N ALA A 128 13.62 2.32 5.39
CA ALA A 128 13.16 2.97 4.15
C ALA A 128 12.51 4.33 4.42
N SER A 129 11.59 4.40 5.39
CA SER A 129 10.91 5.65 5.78
C SER A 129 11.87 6.67 6.39
N LEU A 130 12.79 6.24 7.27
CA LEU A 130 13.83 7.14 7.80
C LEU A 130 14.76 7.65 6.71
N PHE A 131 15.13 6.81 5.74
CA PHE A 131 15.99 7.21 4.63
C PHE A 131 15.29 8.20 3.71
N ASP A 132 14.01 7.97 3.37
CA ASP A 132 13.19 8.93 2.60
C ASP A 132 13.09 10.29 3.32
N GLN A 133 12.81 10.27 4.62
CA GLN A 133 12.68 11.50 5.40
C GLN A 133 14.01 12.23 5.62
N THR A 134 15.11 11.48 5.73
CA THR A 134 16.46 12.06 5.76
C THR A 134 16.80 12.65 4.39
N HIS A 135 16.40 11.98 3.30
CA HIS A 135 16.63 12.47 1.95
C HIS A 135 15.90 13.80 1.69
N LYS A 136 14.67 13.91 2.21
CA LYS A 136 13.86 15.14 2.17
C LYS A 136 14.56 16.36 2.78
N LEU A 137 15.49 16.18 3.73
CA LEU A 137 16.30 17.29 4.30
C LEU A 137 17.28 17.90 3.32
N PHE A 138 17.69 17.19 2.26
CA PHE A 138 18.58 17.73 1.23
C PHE A 138 17.85 18.64 0.24
N VAL A 139 16.50 18.64 0.24
CA VAL A 139 15.70 19.52 -0.60
C VAL A 139 15.50 20.88 0.09
N PRO A 140 15.94 22.01 -0.50
CA PRO A 140 15.83 23.33 0.12
C PRO A 140 14.37 23.67 0.47
N GLY A 141 14.13 24.10 1.71
CA GLY A 141 12.82 24.52 2.19
C GLY A 141 11.91 23.39 2.71
N ARG A 142 12.44 22.18 2.92
CA ARG A 142 11.74 21.08 3.58
C ARG A 142 12.36 20.77 4.94
N GLU A 143 11.53 20.57 5.95
CA GLU A 143 11.92 20.18 7.30
C GLU A 143 11.55 18.72 7.60
N PHE A 144 12.22 18.14 8.60
CA PHE A 144 11.89 16.83 9.13
C PHE A 144 10.56 16.92 9.91
N ASP A 145 9.49 16.32 9.37
CA ASP A 145 8.16 16.31 9.99
C ASP A 145 7.91 14.96 10.69
N ALA A 146 8.12 14.90 12.00
CA ALA A 146 7.88 13.67 12.78
C ALA A 146 6.44 13.15 12.66
N GLY A 147 5.48 14.00 12.27
CA GLY A 147 4.13 13.57 11.93
C GLY A 147 4.07 12.72 10.66
N ASP A 148 4.81 13.10 9.61
CA ASP A 148 4.89 12.30 8.37
C ASP A 148 5.42 10.88 8.70
N LEU A 149 6.43 10.77 9.59
CA LEU A 149 6.99 9.47 10.02
C LEU A 149 5.98 8.57 10.73
N LEU A 150 5.06 9.15 11.52
CA LEU A 150 4.03 8.39 12.23
C LEU A 150 2.98 7.85 11.25
N PHE A 151 2.62 8.63 10.24
CA PHE A 151 1.71 8.21 9.18
C PHE A 151 2.33 7.12 8.28
N ASP A 152 3.62 7.24 7.97
CA ASP A 152 4.39 6.18 7.31
C ASP A 152 4.35 4.88 8.11
N LEU A 153 4.58 4.97 9.43
CA LEU A 153 4.49 3.86 10.35
C LEU A 153 3.15 3.15 10.29
N LEU A 154 2.04 3.89 10.21
CA LEU A 154 0.72 3.29 10.03
C LEU A 154 0.63 2.55 8.68
N GLY A 155 1.11 3.16 7.60
CA GLY A 155 1.06 2.61 6.25
C GLY A 155 1.71 1.22 6.15
N TYR A 156 3.00 1.12 6.51
CA TYR A 156 3.68 -0.18 6.44
C TYR A 156 3.25 -1.17 7.52
N SER A 157 2.77 -0.70 8.69
CA SER A 157 2.21 -1.60 9.72
C SER A 157 0.96 -2.32 9.23
N ILE A 158 0.05 -1.59 8.55
CA ILE A 158 -1.16 -2.17 7.94
C ILE A 158 -0.77 -3.19 6.87
N ALA A 159 0.20 -2.87 6.00
CA ALA A 159 0.67 -3.78 4.96
C ALA A 159 1.23 -5.08 5.53
N ILE A 160 2.13 -4.98 6.53
CA ILE A 160 2.73 -6.14 7.20
C ILE A 160 1.64 -7.00 7.85
N LEU A 161 0.73 -6.37 8.61
CA LEU A 161 -0.33 -7.09 9.30
C LEU A 161 -1.26 -7.81 8.32
N ALA A 162 -1.64 -7.16 7.22
CA ALA A 162 -2.47 -7.76 6.18
C ALA A 162 -1.79 -8.96 5.50
N CYS A 163 -0.51 -8.81 5.08
CA CYS A 163 0.22 -9.88 4.39
C CYS A 163 0.42 -11.11 5.27
N PHE A 164 0.88 -10.95 6.51
CA PHE A 164 1.10 -12.09 7.41
C PHE A 164 -0.21 -12.69 7.93
N SER A 165 -1.27 -11.90 8.09
CA SER A 165 -2.60 -12.43 8.42
C SER A 165 -3.18 -13.25 7.25
N CYS A 166 -3.01 -12.78 6.02
CA CYS A 166 -3.41 -13.53 4.83
C CYS A 166 -2.63 -14.85 4.70
N GLU A 167 -1.31 -14.84 4.94
CA GLU A 167 -0.50 -16.06 5.01
C GLU A 167 -1.06 -17.03 6.07
N ARG A 168 -1.27 -16.56 7.31
CA ARG A 168 -1.82 -17.36 8.41
C ARG A 168 -3.21 -17.93 8.09
N LEU A 169 -4.08 -17.12 7.49
CA LEU A 169 -5.43 -17.53 7.12
C LEU A 169 -5.39 -18.57 6.01
N ALA A 170 -4.58 -18.36 4.97
CA ALA A 170 -4.40 -19.32 3.88
C ALA A 170 -3.92 -20.68 4.41
N TRP A 171 -2.92 -20.68 5.31
CA TRP A 171 -2.47 -21.90 5.98
C TRP A 171 -3.58 -22.57 6.80
N SER A 172 -4.32 -21.80 7.60
CA SER A 172 -5.44 -22.32 8.40
C SER A 172 -6.55 -22.94 7.53
N LEU A 173 -6.87 -22.34 6.38
CA LEU A 173 -7.87 -22.86 5.44
C LEU A 173 -7.38 -24.14 4.74
N ILE A 174 -6.10 -24.20 4.35
CA ILE A 174 -5.50 -25.39 3.75
C ILE A 174 -5.46 -26.55 4.76
N ASP A 175 -5.05 -26.29 6.00
CA ASP A 175 -5.03 -27.29 7.08
C ASP A 175 -6.44 -27.80 7.43
N ARG A 176 -7.46 -26.94 7.38
CA ARG A 176 -8.87 -27.35 7.56
C ARG A 176 -9.39 -28.22 6.41
N ARG A 177 -8.91 -27.99 5.18
CA ARG A 177 -9.35 -28.71 3.98
C ARG A 177 -8.68 -30.07 3.83
N PHE A 178 -7.48 -30.25 4.37
CA PHE A 178 -6.76 -31.51 4.43
C PHE A 178 -6.27 -31.78 5.87
N PRO A 179 -7.16 -32.27 6.77
CA PRO A 179 -6.74 -32.65 8.10
C PRO A 179 -5.68 -33.75 8.02
N LYS A 180 -4.70 -33.71 8.95
CA LYS A 180 -3.49 -34.54 9.04
C LYS A 180 -3.69 -36.08 8.98
N ILE A 181 -4.93 -36.57 8.89
CA ILE A 181 -5.28 -38.00 8.76
C ILE A 181 -4.81 -38.61 7.43
N LEU A 182 -4.67 -37.82 6.36
CA LEU A 182 -4.17 -38.34 5.07
C LEU A 182 -2.63 -38.49 5.02
N TRP A 183 -1.91 -37.87 5.97
CA TRP A 183 -0.43 -37.92 6.05
C TRP A 183 0.12 -39.16 6.77
N LEU A 184 -0.76 -40.03 7.29
CA LEU A 184 -0.37 -41.33 7.86
C LEU A 184 -0.44 -42.47 6.83
N TYR A 185 -0.89 -42.20 5.61
CA TYR A 185 -1.10 -43.19 4.54
C TYR A 185 -0.33 -42.89 3.24
N LEU A 186 0.57 -41.91 3.25
CA LEU A 186 1.47 -41.52 2.15
C LEU A 186 2.88 -41.30 2.71
#